data_AF-A0A1J5P0E3-F1
#
_entry.id   AF-A0A1J5P0E3-F1
#
_cell.length_a   1.000
_cell.length_b   1.000
_cell.length_c   1.000
_cell.angle_alpha   90.00
_cell.angle_beta   90.00
_cell.angle_gamma   90.00
#
_symmetry.space_group_name_H-M   'P 1'
#
loop_
_entity.id
_entity.type
_entity.pdbx_description
1 polymer ?
#
loop_
_entity_poly.entity_id
_entity_poly.type
_entity_poly.pdbx_seq_one_letter_code
_entity_poly.pdbx_strand_id
1 'polypeptide(L)'
;MPWLHACFSAYFAHNRNIAELSVPDAIVAEVGLPAGTVERFTADPAIKARLKANVERAIAAGMCGAPFFVIDEQPFWGVDRLPQIEAWLTRGGF
;
A
#
# COMPACT_ATOMS: atom_id res chain seq x y z
N MET A 1 6.27 -9.92 -1.06
CA MET A 1 6.51 -8.57 -0.50
C MET A 1 6.62 -8.63 1.03
N PRO A 2 7.75 -9.09 1.59
CA PRO A 2 7.89 -9.32 3.03
C PRO A 2 7.68 -8.06 3.88
N TRP A 3 8.19 -6.91 3.44
CA TRP A 3 8.03 -5.61 4.11
C TRP A 3 6.56 -5.20 4.34
N LEU A 4 5.74 -5.20 3.28
CA LEU A 4 4.34 -4.77 3.38
C LEU A 4 3.54 -5.68 4.31
N HIS A 5 3.68 -7.01 4.17
CA HIS A 5 3.00 -7.95 5.05
C HIS A 5 3.42 -7.78 6.52
N ALA A 6 4.71 -7.54 6.77
CA ALA A 6 5.20 -7.29 8.13
C ALA A 6 4.63 -5.99 8.71
N CYS A 7 4.56 -4.90 7.94
CA CYS A 7 3.91 -3.65 8.38
C CYS A 7 2.41 -3.82 8.66
N PHE A 8 1.68 -4.53 7.79
CA PHE A 8 0.26 -4.83 8.02
C PHE A 8 0.07 -5.69 9.27
N SER A 9 0.88 -6.74 9.46
CA SER A 9 0.82 -7.59 10.66
C SER A 9 1.16 -6.80 11.92
N ALA A 10 2.20 -5.97 11.88
CA ALA A 10 2.60 -5.13 12.99
C ALA A 10 1.45 -4.23 13.47
N TYR A 11 0.76 -3.57 12.54
CA TYR A 11 -0.35 -2.68 12.87
C TYR A 11 -1.63 -3.43 13.25
N PHE A 12 -2.13 -4.32 12.38
CA PHE A 12 -3.45 -4.94 12.52
C PHE A 12 -3.49 -6.18 13.41
N ALA A 13 -2.38 -6.92 13.55
CA ALA A 13 -2.34 -8.15 14.34
C ALA A 13 -1.57 -8.01 15.65
N HIS A 14 -0.62 -7.07 15.73
CA HIS A 14 0.27 -6.92 16.89
C HIS A 14 0.18 -5.55 17.58
N ASN A 15 -0.72 -4.67 17.15
CA ASN A 15 -0.98 -3.36 17.76
C ASN A 15 0.29 -2.49 17.94
N ARG A 16 1.23 -2.58 16.99
CA ARG A 16 2.45 -1.74 16.96
C ARG A 16 2.17 -0.45 16.19
N ASN A 17 2.58 0.69 16.75
CA ASN A 17 2.41 1.99 16.10
C ASN A 17 3.42 2.19 14.96
N ILE A 18 2.99 1.92 13.72
CA ILE A 18 3.85 2.08 12.53
C ILE A 18 4.10 3.55 12.12
N ALA A 19 3.53 4.54 12.83
CA ALA A 19 3.85 5.95 12.65
C ALA A 19 5.10 6.38 13.43
N GLU A 20 5.52 5.62 14.43
CA GLU A 20 6.79 5.82 15.14
C GLU A 20 7.92 5.13 14.39
N LEU A 21 8.91 5.88 13.89
CA LEU A 21 9.97 5.36 13.01
C LEU A 21 10.76 4.16 13.58
N SER A 22 10.85 4.06 14.90
CA SER A 22 11.45 2.91 15.60
C SER A 22 10.76 1.58 15.26
N VAL A 23 9.45 1.59 14.97
CA VAL A 23 8.69 0.39 14.63
C VAL A 23 9.00 -0.09 13.19
N PRO A 24 8.87 0.73 12.13
CA PRO A 24 9.38 0.41 10.79
C PRO A 24 10.86 0.00 10.77
N ASP A 25 11.73 0.62 11.57
CA ASP A 25 13.15 0.24 11.64
C ASP A 25 13.35 -1.17 12.21
N ALA A 26 12.59 -1.53 13.24
CA ALA A 26 12.61 -2.90 13.76
C ALA A 26 12.09 -3.91 12.70
N ILE A 27 11.04 -3.56 11.95
CA ILE A 27 10.52 -4.39 10.86
C ILE A 27 11.58 -4.59 9.76
N VAL A 28 12.36 -3.56 9.41
CA VAL A 28 13.48 -3.66 8.46
C VAL A 28 14.44 -4.77 8.88
N ALA A 29 14.79 -4.85 10.16
CA ALA A 29 15.64 -5.92 10.69
C ALA A 29 14.95 -7.29 10.64
N GLU A 30 13.68 -7.37 11.03
CA GLU A 30 12.87 -8.60 11.00
C GLU A 30 12.76 -9.21 9.60
N VAL A 31 12.68 -8.36 8.56
CA VAL A 31 12.56 -8.82 7.16
C VAL A 31 13.90 -8.89 6.41
N GLY A 32 15.03 -8.64 7.08
CA GLY A 32 16.37 -8.76 6.50
C GLY A 32 16.76 -7.63 5.53
N LEU A 33 16.19 -6.44 5.69
CA LEU A 33 16.53 -5.25 4.89
C LEU A 33 17.69 -4.46 5.54
N PRO A 34 18.46 -3.67 4.76
CA PRO A 34 19.58 -2.90 5.29
C PRO A 34 19.15 -1.88 6.35
N ALA A 35 19.93 -1.74 7.42
CA ALA A 35 19.75 -0.68 8.41
C ALA A 35 19.75 0.72 7.75
N GLY A 36 19.01 1.67 8.34
CA GLY A 36 18.85 3.02 7.79
C GLY A 36 17.96 3.08 6.54
N THR A 37 17.32 1.97 6.12
CA THR A 37 16.39 1.98 4.98
C THR A 37 15.21 2.91 5.24
N VAL A 38 14.57 2.88 6.42
CA VAL A 38 13.41 3.76 6.70
C VAL A 38 13.81 5.22 6.65
N GLU A 39 14.89 5.61 7.34
CA GLU A 39 15.41 6.98 7.33
C GLU A 39 15.72 7.44 5.90
N ARG A 40 16.49 6.65 5.14
CA ARG A 40 16.86 7.00 3.75
C ARG A 40 15.63 7.26 2.89
N PHE A 41 14.63 6.37 2.94
CA PHE A 41 13.44 6.49 2.08
C PHE A 41 12.47 7.57 2.56
N THR A 42 12.35 7.78 3.88
CA THR A 42 11.46 8.81 4.44
C THR A 42 12.07 10.22 4.42
N ALA A 43 13.39 10.34 4.30
CA ALA A 43 14.09 11.62 4.11
C ALA A 43 14.17 12.07 2.64
N ASP A 44 14.16 11.13 1.69
CA ASP A 44 14.32 11.41 0.26
C ASP A 44 13.16 12.27 -0.32
N PRO A 45 13.44 13.51 -0.79
CA PRO A 45 12.44 14.38 -1.39
C PRO A 45 11.76 13.79 -2.64
N ALA A 46 12.49 13.01 -3.44
CA ALA A 46 11.95 12.39 -4.65
C ALA A 46 10.91 11.32 -4.31
N ILE A 47 11.09 10.59 -3.21
CA ILE A 47 10.11 9.61 -2.72
C ILE A 47 8.86 10.31 -2.21
N LYS A 48 9.00 11.41 -1.46
CA LYS A 48 7.87 12.23 -1.00
C LYS A 48 7.08 12.81 -2.18
N ALA A 49 7.79 13.36 -3.17
CA ALA A 49 7.18 13.89 -4.38
C ALA A 49 6.42 12.81 -5.15
N ARG A 50 6.99 11.61 -5.27
CA ARG A 50 6.32 10.47 -5.93
C ARG A 50 5.07 10.02 -5.16
N LEU A 51 5.11 9.95 -3.83
CA LEU A 51 3.94 9.62 -3.02
C LEU A 51 2.82 10.65 -3.24
N LYS A 52 3.15 11.95 -3.20
CA LYS A 52 2.19 13.03 -3.47
C LYS A 52 1.57 12.91 -4.86
N ALA A 53 2.40 12.73 -5.89
CA ALA A 53 1.93 12.57 -7.27
C ALA A 53 1.04 11.33 -7.46
N ASN A 54 1.33 10.22 -6.76
CA ASN A 54 0.48 9.03 -6.79
C ASN A 54 -0.92 9.31 -6.19
N VAL A 55 -0.98 10.04 -5.06
CA VAL A 55 -2.24 10.44 -4.43
C VAL A 55 -3.03 11.39 -5.33
N GLU A 56 -2.37 12.38 -5.93
CA GLU A 56 -3.01 13.31 -6.87
C GLU A 56 -3.59 12.58 -8.09
N ARG A 57 -2.86 11.61 -8.65
CA ARG A 57 -3.38 10.76 -9.74
C ARG A 57 -4.59 9.93 -9.31
N ALA A 58 -4.56 9.34 -8.12
CA ALA A 58 -5.68 8.57 -7.60
C ALA A 58 -6.95 9.43 -7.43
N ILE A 59 -6.79 10.64 -6.87
CA ILE A 59 -7.89 11.61 -6.71
C ILE A 59 -8.42 12.05 -8.08
N ALA A 60 -7.54 12.37 -9.03
CA ALA A 60 -7.94 12.77 -10.38
C ALA A 60 -8.69 11.66 -11.14
N ALA A 61 -8.38 10.40 -10.86
CA ALA A 61 -9.07 9.23 -11.39
C ALA A 61 -10.39 8.89 -10.64
N GLY A 62 -10.81 9.71 -9.68
CA GLY A 62 -12.04 9.51 -8.92
C GLY A 62 -11.97 8.42 -7.85
N MET A 63 -10.77 7.94 -7.49
CA MET A 63 -10.62 6.94 -6.43
C MET A 63 -10.97 7.53 -5.06
N CYS A 64 -11.67 6.75 -4.24
CA CYS A 64 -12.03 7.14 -2.88
C CYS A 64 -11.80 5.98 -1.89
N GLY A 65 -11.28 6.28 -0.72
CA GLY A 65 -11.00 5.28 0.32
C GLY A 65 -9.97 4.23 -0.07
N ALA A 66 -9.93 3.14 0.70
CA ALA A 66 -9.06 1.98 0.46
C ALA A 66 -9.67 0.70 1.08
N PRO A 67 -9.44 -0.49 0.50
CA PRO A 67 -8.75 -0.69 -0.78
C PRO A 67 -9.63 -0.30 -1.97
N PHE A 68 -9.00 0.18 -3.04
CA PHE A 68 -9.63 0.54 -4.30
C PHE A 68 -8.76 -0.03 -5.44
N PHE A 69 -9.42 -0.67 -6.41
CA PHE A 69 -8.77 -1.32 -7.54
C PHE A 69 -9.28 -0.70 -8.85
N VAL A 70 -8.43 -0.65 -9.86
CA VAL A 70 -8.79 -0.29 -11.23
C VAL A 70 -8.20 -1.36 -12.15
N ILE A 71 -9.04 -1.98 -12.98
CA ILE A 71 -8.67 -3.04 -13.92
C ILE A 71 -9.29 -2.70 -15.26
N ASP A 72 -8.50 -2.54 -16.32
CA ASP A 72 -8.97 -2.14 -17.65
C ASP A 72 -9.87 -0.88 -17.62
N GLU A 73 -9.43 0.15 -16.90
CA GLU A 73 -10.18 1.40 -16.62
C GLU A 73 -11.47 1.21 -15.78
N GLN A 74 -11.83 -0.01 -15.40
CA GLN A 74 -13.00 -0.30 -14.56
C GLN A 74 -12.65 -0.17 -13.06
N PRO A 75 -13.33 0.72 -12.30
CA PRO A 75 -13.12 0.87 -10.87
C PRO A 75 -13.87 -0.18 -10.02
N PHE A 76 -13.24 -0.61 -8.93
CA PHE A 76 -13.80 -1.47 -7.90
C PHE A 76 -13.38 -0.98 -6.51
N TRP A 77 -14.34 -0.52 -5.70
CA TRP A 77 -14.08 -0.01 -4.34
C TRP A 77 -14.50 -1.04 -3.29
N GLY A 78 -13.54 -1.44 -2.44
CA GLY A 78 -13.76 -2.35 -1.32
C GLY A 78 -13.18 -3.76 -1.54
N VAL A 79 -12.80 -4.41 -0.43
CA VAL A 79 -12.29 -5.80 -0.44
C VAL A 79 -13.40 -6.80 -0.77
N ASP A 80 -14.66 -6.45 -0.48
CA ASP A 80 -15.85 -7.19 -0.86
C ASP A 80 -16.10 -7.24 -2.38
N ARG A 81 -15.32 -6.48 -3.17
CA ARG A 81 -15.33 -6.54 -4.64
C ARG A 81 -14.38 -7.57 -5.24
N LEU A 82 -13.54 -8.24 -4.45
CA LEU A 82 -12.62 -9.25 -4.98
C LEU A 82 -13.32 -10.36 -5.79
N PRO A 83 -14.48 -10.91 -5.39
CA PRO A 83 -15.20 -11.88 -6.23
C PRO A 83 -15.70 -11.30 -7.57
N GLN A 84 -16.05 -10.01 -7.59
CA GLN A 84 -16.46 -9.32 -8.84
C GLN A 84 -15.26 -9.09 -9.76
N ILE A 85 -14.11 -8.74 -9.19
CA ILE A 85 -12.84 -8.62 -9.92
C ILE A 85 -12.46 -9.96 -10.56
N GLU A 86 -12.57 -11.08 -9.82
CA GLU A 86 -12.29 -12.42 -10.36
C GLU A 86 -13.22 -12.76 -11.54
N ALA A 87 -14.52 -12.48 -11.41
CA ALA A 87 -15.47 -12.68 -12.50
C ALA A 87 -15.15 -11.80 -13.72
N TRP A 88 -14.81 -10.53 -13.50
CA TRP A 88 -14.41 -9.59 -14.55
C TRP A 88 -13.20 -10.10 -15.34
N LEU A 89 -12.12 -10.47 -14.63
CA LEU A 89 -10.89 -10.97 -15.23
C LEU A 89 -11.10 -12.28 -16.02
N THR A 90 -12.03 -13.12 -15.58
CA THR A 90 -12.32 -14.41 -16.24
C THR A 90 -13.18 -14.23 -17.49
N ARG A 91 -14.10 -13.26 -17.49
CA ARG A 91 -15.10 -13.08 -18.55
C ARG A 91 -14.77 -11.96 -19.54
N GLY A 92 -13.81 -11.10 -19.22
CA GLY A 92 -13.50 -9.90 -19.99
C GLY A 92 -14.51 -8.77 -19.80
N GLY A 93 -15.18 -8.74 -18.64
CA GLY A 93 -16.30 -7.83 -18.37
C GLY A 93 -17.51 -8.54 -17.76
N PHE A 94 -18.59 -7.78 -17.56
CA PHE A 94 -19.90 -8.33 -17.21
C PHE A 94 -20.67 -8.79 -18.44
#